data_AF-A0A2S2CR79-F1
#
_entry.id   AF-A0A2S2CR79-F1
#
_cell.length_a   1.000
_cell.length_b   1.000
_cell.length_c   1.000
_cell.angle_alpha   90.00
_cell.angle_beta   90.00
_cell.angle_gamma   90.00
#
_symmetry.space_group_name_H-M   'P 1'
#
loop_
_entity.id
_entity.type
_entity.pdbx_description
1 polymer ?
#
loop_
_entity_poly.entity_id
_entity_poly.type
_entity_poly.pdbx_seq_one_letter_code
_entity_poly.pdbx_strand_id
1 'polypeptide(L)'
;MSNTTLFLIAIAVILTAAVPVAMMLKDMLPGILERSSGLDQLENKIYVLHAEAQELQTRVNGLTQRRNQQTGDRSRLEGEIRKTEKLIADLGNQPPLFVHEVGDPQSSLTRFTAVVTQEKASATARASGDRSQVNPIWRHTNVAEVWAASLEEAKQMLDIAFPFKLGFNKTFQKAPRSPAMPQRQKVDAA
;
A
#
# COMPACT_ATOMS: atom_id res chain seq x y z
N MET A 1 39.59 59.57 -80.59
CA MET A 1 40.15 58.54 -79.69
C MET A 1 39.72 57.18 -80.21
N SER A 2 40.62 56.21 -80.35
CA SER A 2 40.26 54.87 -80.86
C SER A 2 39.58 54.05 -79.77
N ASN A 3 38.67 53.15 -80.14
CA ASN A 3 37.96 52.26 -79.20
C ASN A 3 38.92 51.47 -78.28
N THR A 4 40.13 51.18 -78.74
CA THR A 4 41.19 50.54 -77.94
C THR A 4 41.68 51.39 -76.78
N THR A 5 41.81 52.72 -76.96
CA THR A 5 42.18 53.63 -75.86
C THR A 5 41.10 53.78 -74.80
N LEU A 6 39.82 53.82 -75.20
CA LEU A 6 38.69 53.81 -74.27
C LEU A 6 38.62 52.51 -73.45
N PHE A 7 38.88 51.37 -74.10
CA PHE A 7 38.87 50.07 -73.42
C PHE A 7 40.01 49.95 -72.40
N LEU A 8 41.21 50.43 -72.73
CA LEU A 8 42.34 50.44 -71.80
C LEU A 8 42.11 51.38 -70.61
N ILE A 9 41.50 52.55 -70.82
CA ILE A 9 41.15 53.46 -69.73
C ILE A 9 40.07 52.83 -68.83
N ALA A 10 39.06 52.18 -69.40
CA ALA A 10 38.04 51.48 -68.63
C ALA A 10 38.64 50.36 -67.77
N ILE A 11 39.53 49.54 -68.34
CA ILE A 11 40.25 48.50 -67.59
C ILE A 11 41.12 49.12 -66.49
N ALA A 12 41.84 50.20 -66.79
CA ALA A 12 42.67 50.89 -65.81
C ALA A 12 41.82 51.45 -64.65
N VAL A 13 40.67 52.06 -64.93
CA VAL A 13 39.75 52.57 -63.90
C VAL A 13 39.18 51.43 -63.05
N ILE A 14 38.76 50.33 -63.68
CA ILE A 14 38.24 49.15 -62.96
C ILE A 14 39.32 48.55 -62.05
N LEU A 15 40.54 48.39 -62.55
CA LEU A 15 41.67 47.89 -61.76
C LEU A 15 42.00 48.84 -60.59
N THR A 16 41.99 50.15 -60.82
CA THR A 16 42.29 51.14 -59.78
C THR A 16 41.20 51.18 -58.71
N ALA A 17 39.94 50.98 -59.07
CA ALA A 17 38.82 50.86 -58.15
C ALA A 17 38.79 49.50 -57.41
N ALA A 18 39.29 48.44 -58.02
CA ALA A 18 39.31 47.10 -57.42
C ALA A 18 40.30 47.00 -56.24
N VAL A 19 41.40 47.75 -56.27
CA VAL A 19 42.43 47.75 -55.19
C VAL A 19 41.87 48.17 -53.82
N PRO A 20 41.20 49.34 -53.67
CA PRO A 20 40.64 49.74 -52.38
C PRO A 20 39.51 48.81 -51.91
N VAL A 21 38.70 48.27 -52.84
CA VAL A 21 37.66 47.28 -52.51
C VAL A 21 38.27 45.99 -51.97
N ALA A 22 39.34 45.49 -52.60
CA ALA A 22 40.06 44.31 -52.14
C ALA A 22 40.73 44.52 -50.77
N MET A 23 41.28 45.72 -50.52
CA MET A 23 41.84 46.06 -49.20
C MET A 23 40.77 46.14 -48.11
N MET A 24 39.62 46.77 -48.38
CA MET A 24 38.51 46.80 -47.42
C MET A 24 37.97 45.40 -47.14
N LEU A 25 37.84 44.54 -48.15
CA LEU A 25 37.44 43.15 -47.96
C LEU A 25 38.45 42.37 -47.12
N LYS A 26 39.75 42.57 -47.37
CA LYS A 26 40.83 41.94 -46.59
C LYS A 26 40.74 42.29 -45.10
N ASP A 27 40.39 43.52 -44.78
CA ASP A 27 40.32 43.99 -43.39
C ASP A 27 38.99 43.60 -42.71
N MET A 28 37.89 43.48 -43.46
CA MET A 28 36.58 43.10 -42.90
C MET A 28 36.38 41.58 -42.77
N LEU A 29 36.96 40.78 -43.66
CA LEU A 29 36.79 39.32 -43.67
C LEU A 29 37.18 38.65 -42.33
N PRO A 30 38.34 38.96 -41.71
CA PRO A 30 38.73 38.36 -40.43
C PRO A 30 37.70 38.63 -39.33
N GLY A 31 37.20 39.88 -39.24
CA GLY A 31 36.22 40.25 -38.22
C GLY A 31 34.84 39.60 -38.40
N ILE A 32 34.44 39.30 -39.64
CA ILE A 32 33.21 38.55 -39.92
C ILE A 32 33.41 37.06 -39.57
N LEU A 33 34.57 36.49 -39.89
CA LEU A 33 34.91 35.09 -39.61
C LEU A 33 35.02 34.81 -38.10
N GLU A 34 35.60 35.74 -37.34
CA GLU A 34 35.66 35.64 -35.88
C GLU A 34 34.25 35.71 -35.26
N ARG A 35 33.39 36.62 -35.75
CA ARG A 35 32.00 36.72 -35.28
C ARG A 35 31.18 35.47 -35.62
N SER A 36 31.35 34.88 -36.79
CA SER A 36 30.68 33.61 -37.15
C SER A 36 31.19 32.46 -36.29
N SER A 37 32.49 32.38 -36.03
CA SER A 37 33.05 31.34 -35.15
C SER A 37 32.54 31.43 -33.71
N GLY A 38 32.32 32.65 -33.20
CA GLY A 38 31.72 32.90 -31.90
C GLY A 38 30.23 32.51 -31.83
N LEU A 39 29.50 32.67 -32.93
CA LEU A 39 28.11 32.24 -33.05
C LEU A 39 27.99 30.72 -33.02
N ASP A 40 28.83 29.99 -33.76
CA ASP A 40 28.82 28.52 -33.76
C ASP A 40 29.14 27.94 -32.36
N GLN A 41 30.06 28.56 -31.63
CA GLN A 41 30.37 28.18 -30.25
C GLN A 41 29.21 28.43 -29.29
N LEU A 42 28.49 29.55 -29.47
CA LEU A 42 27.30 29.85 -28.69
C LEU A 42 26.15 28.90 -29.01
N GLU A 43 25.95 28.59 -30.28
CA GLU A 43 24.92 27.64 -30.72
C GLU A 43 25.16 26.26 -30.12
N ASN A 44 26.40 25.75 -30.17
CA ASN A 44 26.77 24.48 -29.53
C ASN A 44 26.52 24.50 -28.01
N LYS A 45 26.85 25.60 -27.32
CA LYS A 45 26.58 25.74 -25.88
C LYS A 45 25.08 25.73 -25.59
N ILE A 46 24.28 26.41 -26.41
CA ILE A 46 22.83 26.44 -26.27
C ILE A 46 22.24 25.04 -26.47
N TYR A 47 22.70 24.29 -27.47
CA TYR A 47 22.24 22.90 -27.67
C TYR A 47 22.56 22.00 -26.48
N VAL A 48 23.79 22.06 -25.96
CA VAL A 48 24.19 21.27 -24.78
C VAL A 48 23.33 21.64 -23.58
N LEU A 49 23.17 22.93 -23.29
CA LEU A 49 22.32 23.39 -22.18
C LEU A 49 20.87 22.97 -22.36
N HIS A 50 20.35 22.98 -23.59
CA HIS A 50 18.99 22.54 -23.86
C HIS A 50 18.83 21.04 -23.63
N ALA A 51 19.81 20.23 -24.03
CA ALA A 51 19.83 18.79 -23.77
C ALA A 51 19.90 18.50 -22.27
N GLU A 52 20.78 19.18 -21.52
CA GLU A 52 20.88 19.07 -20.07
C GLU A 52 19.59 19.48 -19.36
N ALA A 53 18.94 20.57 -19.82
CA ALA A 53 17.66 21.01 -19.28
C ALA A 53 16.56 19.98 -19.52
N GLN A 54 16.51 19.36 -20.70
CA GLN A 54 15.55 18.29 -21.00
C GLN A 54 15.79 17.03 -20.17
N GLU A 55 17.05 16.65 -19.95
CA GLU A 55 17.41 15.51 -19.11
C GLU A 55 16.98 15.76 -17.65
N LEU A 56 17.30 16.95 -17.11
CA LEU A 56 16.88 17.34 -15.76
C LEU A 56 15.37 17.37 -15.63
N GLN A 57 14.65 17.91 -16.62
CA GLN A 57 13.19 17.92 -16.63
C GLN A 57 12.63 16.50 -16.61
N THR A 58 13.20 15.60 -17.40
CA THR A 58 12.80 14.18 -17.44
C THR A 58 13.02 13.51 -16.09
N ARG A 59 14.16 13.77 -15.45
CA ARG A 59 14.48 13.24 -14.12
C ARG A 59 13.53 13.76 -13.05
N VAL A 60 13.20 15.05 -13.05
CA VAL A 60 12.24 15.66 -12.11
C VAL A 60 10.84 15.08 -12.31
N ASN A 61 10.41 14.90 -13.55
CA ASN A 61 9.14 14.26 -13.87
C ASN A 61 9.08 12.82 -13.33
N GLY A 62 10.16 12.05 -13.54
CA GLY A 62 10.26 10.68 -13.02
C GLY A 62 10.23 10.61 -11.49
N LEU A 63 10.95 11.50 -10.80
CA LEU A 63 10.93 11.60 -9.33
C LEU A 63 9.54 12.00 -8.81
N THR A 64 8.88 12.94 -9.50
CA THR A 64 7.52 13.38 -9.14
C THR A 64 6.51 12.26 -9.30
N GLN A 65 6.59 11.49 -10.38
CA GLN A 65 5.74 10.33 -10.60
C GLN A 65 5.94 9.27 -9.51
N ARG A 66 7.18 8.93 -9.17
CA ARG A 66 7.49 7.99 -8.08
C ARG A 66 6.96 8.48 -6.73
N ARG A 67 7.14 9.76 -6.42
CA ARG A 67 6.61 10.36 -5.18
C ARG A 67 5.09 10.26 -5.11
N ASN A 68 4.39 10.51 -6.22
CA ASN A 68 2.94 10.41 -6.28
C ASN A 68 2.47 8.96 -6.10
N GLN A 69 3.16 7.99 -6.70
CA GLN A 69 2.88 6.56 -6.49
C GLN A 69 3.05 6.17 -5.01
N GLN A 70 4.19 6.52 -4.40
CA GLN A 70 4.45 6.24 -2.99
C GLN A 70 3.43 6.91 -2.06
N THR A 71 2.97 8.12 -2.40
CA THR A 71 1.94 8.82 -1.64
C THR A 71 0.60 8.10 -1.73
N GLY A 72 0.24 7.57 -2.91
CA GLY A 72 -0.94 6.74 -3.10
C GLY A 72 -0.89 5.45 -2.27
N ASP A 73 0.22 4.73 -2.33
CA ASP A 73 0.44 3.50 -1.56
C ASP A 73 0.38 3.77 -0.06
N ARG A 74 1.02 4.85 0.40
CA ARG A 74 0.95 5.30 1.79
C ARG A 74 -0.48 5.58 2.23
N SER A 75 -1.27 6.31 1.43
CA SER A 75 -2.67 6.62 1.76
C SER A 75 -3.52 5.35 1.86
N ARG A 76 -3.30 4.38 0.97
CA ARG A 76 -3.94 3.07 1.04
C ARG A 76 -3.59 2.33 2.34
N LEU A 77 -2.31 2.24 2.67
CA LEU A 77 -1.83 1.59 3.89
C LEU A 77 -2.38 2.27 5.15
N GLU A 78 -2.40 3.60 5.20
CA GLU A 78 -3.03 4.35 6.30
C GLU A 78 -4.52 4.02 6.44
N GLY A 79 -5.24 3.84 5.32
CA GLY A 79 -6.62 3.39 5.32
C GLY A 79 -6.81 1.97 5.85
N GLU A 80 -5.92 1.04 5.49
CA GLU A 80 -5.91 -0.34 5.99
C GLU A 80 -5.56 -0.39 7.49
N ILE A 81 -4.59 0.41 7.94
CA ILE A 81 -4.23 0.54 9.36
C ILE A 81 -5.45 0.97 10.17
N ARG A 82 -6.13 2.05 9.78
CA ARG A 82 -7.33 2.53 10.50
C ARG A 82 -8.45 1.50 10.56
N LYS A 83 -8.64 0.73 9.50
CA LYS A 83 -9.63 -0.37 9.49
C LYS A 83 -9.23 -1.46 10.48
N THR A 84 -7.97 -1.85 10.49
CA THR A 84 -7.45 -2.87 11.42
C THR A 84 -7.49 -2.38 12.86
N GLU A 85 -7.12 -1.14 13.14
CA GLU A 85 -7.25 -0.51 14.46
C GLU A 85 -8.68 -0.52 14.94
N LYS A 86 -9.64 -0.19 14.06
CA LYS A 86 -11.07 -0.29 14.38
C LYS A 86 -11.46 -1.74 14.69
N LEU A 87 -11.03 -2.72 13.90
CA LEU A 87 -11.32 -4.13 14.16
C LEU A 87 -10.71 -4.60 15.48
N ILE A 88 -9.52 -4.14 15.85
CA ILE A 88 -8.87 -4.45 17.12
C ILE A 88 -9.66 -3.81 18.27
N ALA A 89 -10.07 -2.56 18.14
CA ALA A 89 -10.88 -1.88 19.15
C ALA A 89 -12.24 -2.57 19.31
N ASP A 90 -12.89 -2.93 18.21
CA ASP A 90 -14.15 -3.67 18.19
C ASP A 90 -13.97 -5.05 18.87
N LEU A 91 -12.86 -5.75 18.61
CA LEU A 91 -12.54 -7.03 19.25
C LEU A 91 -12.23 -6.86 20.75
N GLY A 92 -11.52 -5.80 21.15
CA GLY A 92 -11.25 -5.49 22.55
C GLY A 92 -12.51 -5.12 23.34
N ASN A 93 -13.53 -4.58 22.66
CA ASN A 93 -14.84 -4.29 23.23
C ASN A 93 -15.77 -5.51 23.26
N GLN A 94 -15.43 -6.63 22.60
CA GLN A 94 -16.23 -7.83 22.69
C GLN A 94 -16.15 -8.41 24.11
N PRO A 95 -17.29 -8.79 24.72
CA PRO A 95 -17.27 -9.41 26.03
C PRO A 95 -16.48 -10.72 25.98
N PRO A 96 -15.76 -11.08 27.06
CA PRO A 96 -15.01 -12.32 27.11
C PRO A 96 -15.94 -13.53 26.90
N LEU A 97 -15.52 -14.44 26.03
CA LEU A 97 -16.19 -15.72 25.81
C LEU A 97 -15.48 -16.77 26.66
N PHE A 98 -16.22 -17.44 27.55
CA PHE A 98 -15.67 -18.52 28.36
C PHE A 98 -15.96 -19.86 27.69
N VAL A 99 -14.90 -20.60 27.39
CA VAL A 99 -14.98 -21.92 26.77
C VAL A 99 -14.71 -22.99 27.83
N HIS A 100 -15.64 -23.93 27.97
CA HIS A 100 -15.55 -25.07 28.87
C HIS A 100 -15.29 -26.32 28.04
N GLU A 101 -14.10 -26.90 28.17
CA GLU A 101 -13.77 -28.14 27.50
C GLU A 101 -14.30 -29.32 28.32
N VAL A 102 -15.06 -30.22 27.66
CA VAL A 102 -15.64 -31.41 28.28
C VAL A 102 -15.19 -32.64 27.48
N GLY A 103 -14.45 -33.51 28.14
CA GLY A 103 -13.79 -34.66 27.50
C GLY A 103 -12.44 -34.29 26.90
N ASP A 104 -11.68 -35.31 26.52
CA ASP A 104 -10.34 -35.13 25.95
C ASP A 104 -10.40 -35.13 24.42
N PRO A 105 -9.72 -34.18 23.74
CA PRO A 105 -9.66 -34.17 22.29
C PRO A 105 -8.87 -35.39 21.77
N GLN A 106 -9.57 -36.35 21.17
CA GLN A 106 -8.97 -37.52 20.51
C GLN A 106 -9.34 -37.55 19.02
N SER A 107 -8.49 -38.17 18.19
CA SER A 107 -8.65 -38.19 16.73
C SER A 107 -9.93 -38.88 16.22
N SER A 108 -10.56 -39.72 17.04
CA SER A 108 -11.83 -40.40 16.73
C SER A 108 -13.06 -39.65 17.22
N LEU A 109 -12.90 -38.55 17.96
CA LEU A 109 -14.00 -37.82 18.57
C LEU A 109 -14.32 -36.57 17.75
N THR A 110 -15.61 -36.23 17.71
CA THR A 110 -16.10 -35.02 17.05
C THR A 110 -16.35 -33.95 18.09
N ARG A 111 -16.03 -32.69 17.74
CA ARG A 111 -16.33 -31.54 18.59
C ARG A 111 -17.78 -31.12 18.43
N PHE A 112 -18.53 -31.14 19.53
CA PHE A 112 -19.86 -30.58 19.64
C PHE A 112 -19.83 -29.29 20.46
N THR A 113 -20.60 -28.29 20.06
CA THR A 113 -20.62 -26.98 20.73
C THR A 113 -21.99 -26.72 21.33
N ALA A 114 -22.03 -26.34 22.60
CA ALA A 114 -23.26 -25.96 23.29
C ALA A 114 -23.11 -24.64 24.02
N VAL A 115 -24.14 -23.81 24.03
CA VAL A 115 -24.19 -22.63 24.90
C VAL A 115 -24.68 -23.09 26.27
N VAL A 116 -23.91 -22.74 27.31
CA VAL A 116 -24.26 -23.01 28.70
C VAL A 116 -24.64 -21.69 29.36
N THR A 117 -25.75 -21.66 30.07
CA THR A 117 -26.16 -20.50 30.87
C THR A 117 -26.56 -20.97 32.24
N GLN A 118 -26.33 -20.17 33.27
CA GLN A 118 -26.80 -20.46 34.61
C GLN A 118 -27.88 -19.46 34.98
N GLU A 119 -29.14 -19.86 34.90
CA GLU A 119 -30.28 -18.94 34.89
C GLU A 119 -30.32 -18.03 36.12
N LYS A 120 -30.07 -18.60 37.31
CA LYS A 120 -30.01 -17.85 38.57
C LYS A 120 -28.88 -16.80 38.57
N ALA A 121 -27.68 -17.19 38.14
CA ALA A 121 -26.53 -16.31 38.08
C ALA A 121 -26.72 -15.20 37.03
N SER A 122 -27.22 -15.55 35.85
CA SER A 122 -27.47 -14.60 34.76
C SER A 122 -28.62 -13.65 35.08
N ALA A 123 -29.67 -14.09 35.79
CA ALA A 123 -30.77 -13.23 36.24
C ALA A 123 -30.29 -12.22 37.29
N THR A 124 -29.51 -12.67 38.29
CA THR A 124 -28.95 -11.80 39.33
C THR A 124 -27.95 -10.79 38.75
N ALA A 125 -27.12 -11.21 37.78
CA ALA A 125 -26.20 -10.31 37.08
C ALA A 125 -26.94 -9.21 36.30
N ARG A 126 -28.07 -9.55 35.63
CA ARG A 126 -28.90 -8.56 34.92
C ARG A 126 -29.61 -7.58 35.87
N ALA A 127 -30.10 -8.07 37.01
CA ALA A 127 -30.88 -7.26 37.94
C ALA A 127 -30.04 -6.31 38.80
N SER A 128 -28.80 -6.71 39.13
CA SER A 128 -27.96 -5.97 40.09
C SER A 128 -26.64 -5.45 39.50
N GLY A 129 -26.40 -5.71 38.21
CA GLY A 129 -25.18 -5.30 37.51
C GLY A 129 -23.91 -5.83 38.18
N ASP A 130 -22.84 -5.02 38.12
CA ASP A 130 -21.51 -5.42 38.61
C ASP A 130 -21.42 -5.65 40.12
N ARG A 131 -22.40 -5.14 40.89
CA ARG A 131 -22.43 -5.22 42.37
C ARG A 131 -22.91 -6.58 42.91
N SER A 132 -23.29 -7.51 42.04
CA SER A 132 -23.78 -8.83 42.46
C SER A 132 -22.65 -9.78 42.86
N GLN A 133 -22.80 -10.54 43.95
CA GLN A 133 -21.90 -11.64 44.33
C GLN A 133 -22.12 -12.89 43.46
N VAL A 134 -22.06 -12.72 42.14
CA VAL A 134 -22.14 -13.81 41.17
C VAL A 134 -20.75 -13.98 40.57
N ASN A 135 -20.31 -15.23 40.42
CA ASN A 135 -19.02 -15.53 39.76
C ASN A 135 -18.99 -14.85 38.37
N PRO A 136 -17.98 -14.00 38.08
CA PRO A 136 -17.91 -13.21 36.85
C PRO A 136 -18.04 -14.03 35.56
N ILE A 137 -17.62 -15.29 35.57
CA ILE A 137 -17.67 -16.20 34.41
C ILE A 137 -19.10 -16.31 33.86
N TRP A 138 -20.10 -16.40 34.74
CA TRP A 138 -21.51 -16.60 34.35
C TRP A 138 -22.25 -15.31 33.95
N ARG A 139 -21.57 -14.17 33.99
CA ARG A 139 -22.11 -12.89 33.50
C ARG A 139 -22.00 -12.77 31.98
N HIS A 140 -21.09 -13.52 31.37
CA HIS A 140 -20.82 -13.49 29.95
C HIS A 140 -21.33 -14.74 29.23
N THR A 141 -21.18 -14.77 27.91
CA THR A 141 -21.52 -15.95 27.11
C THR A 141 -20.56 -17.09 27.46
N ASN A 142 -21.13 -18.25 27.80
CA ASN A 142 -20.37 -19.45 28.09
C ASN A 142 -20.68 -20.51 27.03
N VAL A 143 -19.65 -21.12 26.50
CA VAL A 143 -19.73 -22.17 25.48
C VAL A 143 -19.02 -23.39 26.01
N ALA A 144 -19.65 -24.56 25.88
CA ALA A 144 -19.01 -25.84 26.15
C ALA A 144 -18.62 -26.50 24.83
N GLU A 145 -17.35 -26.87 24.71
CA GLU A 145 -16.82 -27.72 23.65
C GLU A 145 -16.71 -29.14 24.18
N VAL A 146 -17.55 -30.03 23.64
CA VAL A 146 -17.65 -31.42 24.08
C VAL A 146 -17.05 -32.33 23.01
N TRP A 147 -16.03 -33.09 23.38
CA TRP A 147 -15.41 -34.09 22.52
C TRP A 147 -16.05 -35.45 22.79
N ALA A 148 -16.85 -35.95 21.82
CA ALA A 148 -17.58 -37.20 21.96
C ALA A 148 -17.70 -37.94 20.62
N ALA A 149 -18.02 -39.24 20.65
CA ALA A 149 -18.22 -40.03 19.43
C ALA A 149 -19.59 -39.75 18.78
N SER A 150 -20.57 -39.28 19.56
CA SER A 150 -21.91 -38.96 19.08
C SER A 150 -22.53 -37.75 19.79
N LEU A 151 -23.57 -37.16 19.18
CA LEU A 151 -24.32 -36.05 19.80
C LEU A 151 -25.03 -36.46 21.10
N GLU A 152 -25.48 -37.72 21.19
CA GLU A 152 -26.19 -38.22 22.36
C GLU A 152 -25.24 -38.42 23.55
N GLU A 153 -24.06 -38.95 23.29
CA GLU A 153 -22.97 -38.99 24.27
C GLU A 153 -22.54 -37.58 24.69
N ALA A 154 -22.41 -36.64 23.74
CA ALA A 154 -22.09 -35.25 24.04
C ALA A 154 -23.14 -34.60 24.97
N LYS A 155 -24.43 -34.89 24.76
CA LYS A 155 -25.51 -34.45 25.66
C LYS A 155 -25.35 -35.02 27.05
N GLN A 156 -25.07 -36.32 27.17
CA GLN A 156 -24.87 -36.98 28.47
C GLN A 156 -23.66 -36.41 29.22
N MET A 157 -22.52 -36.24 28.54
CA MET A 157 -21.32 -35.64 29.15
C MET A 157 -21.59 -34.21 29.61
N LEU A 158 -22.31 -33.42 28.82
CA LEU A 158 -22.71 -32.06 29.19
C LEU A 158 -23.76 -32.04 30.32
N ASP A 159 -24.59 -33.07 30.43
CA ASP A 159 -25.54 -33.25 31.53
C ASP A 159 -24.85 -33.56 32.86
N ILE A 160 -23.76 -34.32 32.82
CA ILE A 160 -22.92 -34.60 33.99
C ILE A 160 -22.13 -33.35 34.39
N ALA A 161 -21.50 -32.67 33.43
CA ALA A 161 -20.66 -31.49 33.68
C ALA A 161 -21.46 -30.27 34.15
N PHE A 162 -22.68 -30.06 33.61
CA PHE A 162 -23.53 -28.91 33.95
C PHE A 162 -24.95 -29.34 34.32
N PRO A 163 -25.18 -29.96 35.50
CA PRO A 163 -26.48 -30.53 35.84
C PRO A 163 -27.62 -29.50 35.91
N PHE A 164 -28.79 -29.83 35.34
CA PHE A 164 -29.98 -28.95 35.41
C PHE A 164 -30.41 -28.64 36.86
N LYS A 165 -30.22 -29.59 37.78
CA LYS A 165 -30.51 -29.41 39.23
C LYS A 165 -29.72 -28.26 39.86
N LEU A 166 -28.58 -27.88 39.28
CA LEU A 166 -27.75 -26.75 39.72
C LEU A 166 -28.10 -25.44 38.99
N GLY A 167 -29.17 -25.43 38.19
CA GLY A 167 -29.68 -24.26 37.48
C GLY A 167 -29.00 -23.97 36.15
N PHE A 168 -28.33 -24.96 35.56
CA PHE A 168 -27.71 -24.83 34.23
C PHE A 168 -28.70 -25.15 33.12
N ASN A 169 -28.76 -24.29 32.12
CA ASN A 169 -29.50 -24.47 30.89
C ASN A 169 -28.51 -24.58 29.72
N LYS A 170 -28.78 -25.52 28.81
CA LYS A 170 -27.87 -25.96 27.75
C LYS A 170 -28.59 -25.98 26.43
N THR A 171 -28.02 -25.30 25.44
CA THR A 171 -28.54 -25.28 24.08
C THR A 171 -27.43 -25.66 23.12
N PHE A 172 -27.52 -26.83 22.51
CA PHE A 172 -26.58 -27.24 21.47
C PHE A 172 -26.71 -26.31 20.26
N GLN A 173 -25.57 -25.76 19.82
CA GLN A 173 -25.56 -24.99 18.59
C GLN A 173 -25.69 -25.97 17.43
N LYS A 174 -26.63 -25.70 16.50
CA LYS A 174 -26.62 -26.36 15.20
C LYS A 174 -25.29 -25.99 14.56
N ALA A 175 -24.47 -27.01 14.26
CA ALA A 175 -23.08 -26.85 13.83
C ALA A 175 -22.91 -25.63 12.92
N PRO A 176 -22.14 -24.60 13.31
CA PRO A 176 -21.74 -23.60 12.36
C PRO A 176 -20.90 -24.32 11.29
N ARG A 177 -21.27 -24.15 10.00
CA ARG A 177 -20.36 -24.49 8.90
C ARG A 177 -19.06 -23.77 9.22
N SER A 178 -18.03 -24.52 9.61
CA SER A 178 -16.73 -23.92 9.94
C SER A 178 -16.31 -23.04 8.77
N PRO A 179 -15.95 -21.76 8.99
CA PRO A 179 -15.09 -21.09 8.02
C PRO A 179 -13.81 -21.93 8.00
N ALA A 180 -13.42 -22.38 6.81
CA ALA A 180 -12.22 -23.18 6.61
C ALA A 180 -11.05 -22.53 7.36
N MET A 181 -10.50 -23.23 8.35
CA MET A 181 -9.25 -22.80 8.96
C MET A 181 -8.21 -22.70 7.85
N PRO A 182 -7.50 -21.57 7.70
CA PRO A 182 -6.35 -21.51 6.80
C PRO A 182 -5.33 -22.52 7.31
N GLN A 183 -5.01 -23.52 6.48
CA GLN A 183 -3.94 -24.46 6.73
C GLN A 183 -2.68 -23.65 7.06
N ARG A 184 -2.14 -23.85 8.28
CA ARG A 184 -0.77 -23.44 8.60
C ARG A 184 0.14 -24.09 7.57
N GLN A 185 0.60 -23.31 6.61
CA GLN A 185 1.70 -23.70 5.74
C GLN A 185 2.90 -24.02 6.63
N LYS A 186 3.30 -25.29 6.64
CA LYS A 186 4.61 -25.70 7.13
C LYS A 186 5.62 -24.98 6.24
N VAL A 187 6.37 -24.06 6.85
CA VAL A 187 7.55 -23.49 6.23
C VAL A 187 8.63 -24.55 6.40
N ASP A 188 8.86 -25.33 5.36
CA ASP A 188 10.03 -26.20 5.29
C ASP A 188 11.27 -25.31 5.17
N ALA A 189 12.12 -25.34 6.19
CA ALA A 189 13.43 -24.71 6.16
C ALA A 189 14.34 -25.56 5.26
N ALA A 190 14.85 -24.94 4.21
CA ALA A 190 15.96 -25.43 3.40
C ALA A 190 17.25 -24.72 3.84
#